data_AF-X1QV47-F1
#
_entry.id   AF-X1QV47-F1
#
_cell.length_a   1.000
_cell.length_b   1.000
_cell.length_c   1.000
_cell.angle_alpha   90.00
_cell.angle_beta   90.00
_cell.angle_gamma   90.00
#
_symmetry.space_group_name_H-M   'P 1'
#
loop_
_entity.id
_entity.type
_entity.pdbx_description
1 polymer ?
#
loop_
_entity_poly.entity_id
_entity_poly.type
_entity_poly.pdbx_seq_one_letter_code
_entity_poly.pdbx_strand_id
1 'polypeptide(L)'
;KLNLFKKLCETPGISGYEERIQKVIKEELEKLTDEVKIDKLGNVIGIKKAKKLSGKPAPKKVMIAAHMDEIGFMVSFIDKEGFIRFAPIGGFDPKTLIAQRVVVHGMKDIGGVIGTKPVHILSEEERKKLPKIKAWMP
;
A
#
# COMPACT_ATOMS: atom_id res chain seq x y z
N LYS A 1 -12.42 18.34 -4.96
CA LYS A 1 -11.02 17.93 -5.21
C LYS A 1 -10.40 17.19 -4.02
N LEU A 2 -10.54 17.66 -2.77
CA LEU A 2 -10.07 16.91 -1.58
C LEU A 2 -10.65 15.49 -1.44
N ASN A 3 -11.90 15.27 -1.87
CA ASN A 3 -12.56 13.96 -1.74
C ASN A 3 -11.85 12.85 -2.53
N LEU A 4 -11.30 13.14 -3.72
CA LEU A 4 -10.58 12.13 -4.50
C LEU A 4 -9.22 11.82 -3.87
N PHE A 5 -8.48 12.85 -3.48
CA PHE A 5 -7.20 12.65 -2.80
C PHE A 5 -7.37 11.82 -1.52
N LYS A 6 -8.37 12.16 -0.71
CA LYS A 6 -8.74 11.39 0.47
C LYS A 6 -9.08 9.94 0.13
N LYS A 7 -9.94 9.70 -0.89
CA LYS A 7 -10.30 8.35 -1.35
C LYS A 7 -9.07 7.55 -1.78
N LEU A 8 -8.13 8.16 -2.52
CA LEU A 8 -6.90 7.49 -2.95
C LEU A 8 -5.98 7.15 -1.76
N CYS A 9 -5.82 8.06 -0.80
CA CYS A 9 -4.96 7.84 0.36
C CYS A 9 -5.54 6.91 1.43
N GLU A 10 -6.87 6.85 1.57
CA GLU A 10 -7.52 6.00 2.57
C GLU A 10 -7.88 4.61 2.04
N THR A 11 -7.79 4.38 0.72
CA THR A 11 -8.03 3.06 0.16
C THR A 11 -6.76 2.21 0.27
N PRO A 12 -6.79 1.10 1.02
CA PRO A 12 -5.59 0.30 1.25
C PRO A 12 -5.17 -0.45 -0.02
N GLY A 13 -3.86 -0.59 -0.21
CA GLY A 13 -3.30 -1.32 -1.34
C GLY A 13 -1.81 -1.55 -1.22
N ILE A 14 -1.40 -2.52 -0.39
CA ILE A 14 0.03 -2.87 -0.29
C ILE A 14 0.51 -3.61 -1.53
N SER A 15 1.82 -3.66 -1.75
CA SER A 15 2.38 -4.38 -2.90
C SER A 15 1.89 -5.84 -2.95
N GLY A 16 1.30 -6.24 -4.07
CA GLY A 16 0.67 -7.56 -4.30
C GLY A 16 -0.80 -7.69 -3.88
N TYR A 17 -1.40 -6.65 -3.26
CA TYR A 17 -2.79 -6.62 -2.81
C TYR A 17 -3.47 -5.28 -3.18
N GLU A 18 -3.23 -4.81 -4.40
CA GLU A 18 -3.67 -3.50 -4.87
C GLU A 18 -5.12 -3.46 -5.39
N GLU A 19 -5.89 -4.55 -5.29
CA GLU A 19 -7.18 -4.65 -6.02
C GLU A 19 -8.21 -3.60 -5.58
N ARG A 20 -8.17 -3.16 -4.31
CA ARG A 20 -9.07 -2.11 -3.80
C ARG A 20 -8.74 -0.76 -4.43
N ILE A 21 -7.48 -0.33 -4.40
CA ILE A 21 -7.04 0.94 -4.99
C ILE A 21 -7.13 0.91 -6.52
N GLN A 22 -6.85 -0.24 -7.14
CA GLN A 22 -7.02 -0.47 -8.58
C GLN A 22 -8.44 -0.13 -9.04
N LYS A 23 -9.47 -0.58 -8.33
CA LYS A 23 -10.88 -0.27 -8.66
C LYS A 23 -11.15 1.23 -8.60
N VAL A 24 -10.67 1.90 -7.57
CA VAL A 24 -10.82 3.35 -7.42
C VAL A 24 -10.15 4.10 -8.57
N ILE A 25 -8.91 3.75 -8.90
CA ILE A 25 -8.16 4.38 -10.00
C ILE A 25 -8.87 4.13 -11.34
N LYS A 26 -9.34 2.90 -11.57
CA LYS A 26 -10.08 2.53 -12.79
C LYS A 26 -11.31 3.42 -12.98
N GLU A 27 -12.16 3.54 -11.96
CA GLU A 27 -13.37 4.38 -11.99
C GLU A 27 -13.06 5.84 -12.36
N GLU A 28 -11.95 6.38 -11.87
CA GLU A 28 -11.56 7.77 -12.17
C GLU A 28 -10.93 7.91 -13.55
N LEU A 29 -10.14 6.93 -14.01
CA LEU A 29 -9.56 6.94 -15.36
C LEU A 29 -10.60 6.75 -16.46
N GLU A 30 -11.65 5.96 -16.21
CA GLU A 30 -12.76 5.77 -17.17
C GLU A 30 -13.49 7.08 -17.49
N LYS A 31 -13.49 8.05 -16.57
CA LYS A 31 -14.10 9.38 -16.77
C LYS A 31 -13.22 10.32 -17.61
N LEU A 32 -11.91 10.06 -17.68
CA LEU A 32 -10.92 10.97 -18.25
C LEU A 32 -10.36 10.47 -19.59
N THR A 33 -10.28 9.16 -19.76
CA THR A 33 -9.62 8.49 -20.90
C THR A 33 -10.62 7.83 -21.83
N ASP A 34 -10.19 7.48 -23.04
CA ASP A 34 -11.08 6.91 -24.06
C ASP A 34 -11.15 5.38 -23.97
N GLU A 35 -10.18 4.76 -23.28
CA GLU A 35 -10.08 3.31 -23.07
C GLU A 35 -9.30 3.06 -21.77
N VAL A 36 -9.79 2.12 -20.94
CA VAL A 36 -9.09 1.69 -19.72
C VAL A 36 -8.88 0.19 -19.78
N LYS A 37 -7.65 -0.25 -19.50
CA LYS A 37 -7.26 -1.66 -19.43
C LYS A 37 -6.63 -1.97 -18.09
N ILE A 38 -6.79 -3.21 -17.66
CA ILE A 38 -6.03 -3.79 -16.55
C ILE A 38 -5.18 -4.91 -17.14
N ASP A 39 -3.88 -4.89 -16.88
CA ASP A 39 -2.98 -5.95 -17.31
C ASP A 39 -3.00 -7.16 -16.35
N LYS A 40 -2.23 -8.21 -16.66
CA LYS A 40 -2.19 -9.42 -15.84
C LYS A 40 -1.57 -9.22 -14.45
N LEU A 41 -0.80 -8.15 -14.26
CA LEU A 41 -0.20 -7.80 -12.96
C LEU A 41 -1.09 -6.85 -12.16
N GLY A 42 -2.17 -6.34 -12.77
CA GLY A 42 -3.10 -5.42 -12.12
C GLY A 42 -2.84 -3.94 -12.38
N ASN A 43 -1.93 -3.57 -13.29
CA ASN A 43 -1.73 -2.16 -13.63
C ASN A 43 -2.95 -1.58 -14.34
N VAL A 44 -3.44 -0.42 -13.88
CA VAL A 44 -4.53 0.30 -14.54
C VAL A 44 -3.97 1.26 -15.59
N ILE A 45 -4.30 1.04 -16.85
CA ILE A 45 -3.78 1.78 -18.00
C ILE A 45 -4.92 2.53 -18.67
N GLY A 46 -4.95 3.85 -18.48
CA GLY A 46 -5.86 4.76 -19.19
C GLY A 46 -5.23 5.30 -20.48
N ILE A 47 -5.92 5.15 -21.61
CA ILE A 47 -5.44 5.57 -22.93
C ILE A 47 -6.29 6.73 -23.41
N LYS A 48 -5.67 7.91 -23.57
CA LYS A 48 -6.27 9.07 -24.24
C LYS A 48 -5.77 9.16 -25.68
N LYS A 49 -6.68 9.01 -26.65
CA LYS A 49 -6.40 9.11 -28.07
C LYS A 49 -6.24 10.58 -28.45
N ALA A 50 -5.09 10.89 -29.04
CA ALA A 50 -4.85 12.22 -29.58
C ALA A 50 -5.76 12.47 -30.79
N LYS A 51 -6.30 13.69 -30.91
CA LYS A 51 -7.06 14.11 -32.10
C LYS A 51 -6.10 14.19 -33.29
N LYS A 52 -6.44 13.49 -34.36
CA LYS A 52 -5.70 13.58 -35.63
C LYS A 52 -5.96 14.96 -36.23
N LEU A 53 -4.91 15.77 -36.38
CA LEU A 53 -4.97 17.07 -37.04
C LEU A 53 -4.57 16.88 -38.52
N SER A 54 -5.37 17.40 -39.45
CA SER A 54 -5.05 17.27 -40.89
C SER A 54 -3.73 17.98 -41.20
N GLY A 55 -2.95 17.40 -42.11
CA GLY A 55 -1.64 17.94 -42.52
C GLY A 55 -0.53 17.84 -41.47
N LYS A 56 -0.77 17.23 -40.29
CA LYS A 56 0.28 17.02 -39.27
C LYS A 56 0.71 15.55 -39.19
N PRO A 57 1.98 15.28 -38.85
CA PRO A 57 2.47 13.93 -38.60
C PRO A 57 1.71 13.27 -37.44
N ALA A 58 1.80 11.94 -37.36
CA ALA A 58 1.14 11.16 -36.32
C ALA A 58 1.54 11.68 -34.91
N PRO A 59 0.58 11.80 -33.98
CA PRO A 59 0.86 12.29 -32.64
C PRO A 59 1.82 11.37 -31.90
N LYS A 60 2.77 11.95 -31.17
CA LYS A 60 3.70 11.21 -30.31
C LYS A 60 2.95 10.53 -29.16
N LYS A 61 3.37 9.32 -28.79
CA LYS A 61 2.87 8.62 -27.60
C LYS A 61 3.68 9.08 -26.38
N VAL A 62 3.00 9.44 -25.30
CA VAL A 62 3.59 9.83 -24.02
C VAL A 62 3.01 8.93 -22.93
N MET A 63 3.86 8.49 -22.00
CA MET A 63 3.46 7.69 -20.84
C MET A 63 3.72 8.49 -19.55
N ILE A 64 2.72 8.52 -18.68
CA ILE A 64 2.83 9.03 -17.31
C ILE A 64 2.58 7.83 -16.40
N ALA A 65 3.52 7.54 -15.51
CA ALA A 65 3.47 6.40 -14.61
C ALA A 65 3.55 6.87 -13.16
N ALA A 66 2.72 6.26 -12.32
CA ALA A 66 2.76 6.35 -10.87
C ALA A 66 2.41 4.97 -10.32
N HIS A 67 3.11 4.54 -9.27
CA HIS A 67 2.78 3.29 -8.60
C HIS A 67 1.61 3.53 -7.63
N MET A 68 0.70 2.55 -7.54
CA MET A 68 -0.51 2.64 -6.71
C MET A 68 -0.35 1.96 -5.36
N ASP A 69 0.71 1.15 -5.22
CA ASP A 69 0.98 0.40 -4.02
C ASP A 69 1.58 1.29 -2.93
N GLU A 70 1.30 0.91 -1.68
CA GLU A 70 1.87 1.51 -0.49
C GLU A 70 2.66 0.50 0.34
N ILE A 71 3.53 1.02 1.21
CA ILE A 71 4.23 0.20 2.19
C ILE A 71 3.24 -0.33 3.23
N GLY A 72 3.44 -1.55 3.73
CA GLY A 72 2.58 -2.13 4.76
C GLY A 72 3.15 -3.39 5.38
N PHE A 73 2.27 -4.24 5.89
CA PHE A 73 2.67 -5.45 6.62
C PHE A 73 1.83 -6.65 6.18
N MET A 74 2.46 -7.82 6.19
CA MET A 74 1.79 -9.10 5.99
C MET A 74 1.81 -9.90 7.28
N VAL A 75 0.64 -10.39 7.71
CA VAL A 75 0.55 -11.29 8.86
C VAL A 75 1.29 -12.58 8.55
N SER A 76 2.23 -12.95 9.42
CA SER A 76 3.05 -14.18 9.27
C SER A 76 2.67 -15.26 10.27
N PHE A 77 2.23 -14.88 11.47
CA PHE A 77 1.91 -15.83 12.54
C PHE A 77 0.97 -15.20 13.57
N ILE A 78 0.10 -16.01 14.19
CA ILE A 78 -0.69 -15.62 15.35
C ILE A 78 -0.23 -16.49 16.50
N ASP A 79 0.27 -15.88 17.57
CA ASP A 79 0.76 -16.64 18.72
C ASP A 79 -0.36 -17.09 19.66
N LYS A 80 0.01 -17.93 20.64
CA LYS A 80 -0.94 -18.54 21.59
C LYS A 80 -1.61 -17.51 22.51
N GLU A 81 -1.02 -16.33 22.66
CA GLU A 81 -1.58 -15.23 23.45
C GLU A 81 -2.49 -14.32 22.61
N GLY A 82 -2.61 -14.58 21.30
CA GLY A 82 -3.45 -13.84 20.38
C GLY A 82 -2.76 -12.62 19.75
N PHE A 83 -1.44 -12.46 19.91
CA PHE A 83 -0.72 -11.39 19.20
C PHE A 83 -0.44 -11.76 17.75
N ILE A 84 -0.61 -10.77 16.89
CA ILE A 84 -0.32 -10.87 15.46
C ILE A 84 1.16 -10.53 15.23
N ARG A 85 1.89 -11.48 14.66
CA ARG A 85 3.24 -11.28 14.12
C ARG A 85 3.13 -11.00 12.63
N PHE A 86 3.96 -10.09 12.15
CA PHE A 86 3.92 -9.63 10.77
C PHE A 86 5.32 -9.42 10.20
N ALA A 87 5.42 -9.48 8.88
CA ALA A 87 6.60 -9.13 8.10
C ALA A 87 6.35 -7.82 7.34
N PRO A 88 7.36 -6.94 7.20
CA PRO A 88 7.22 -5.71 6.43
C PRO A 88 7.14 -6.02 4.93
N ILE A 89 6.26 -5.30 4.24
CA ILE A 89 6.22 -5.19 2.78
C ILE A 89 6.63 -3.76 2.44
N GLY A 90 7.82 -3.61 1.87
CA GLY A 90 8.47 -2.33 1.68
C GLY A 90 9.40 -1.94 2.84
N GLY A 91 9.92 -0.71 2.76
CA GLY A 91 10.90 -0.19 3.72
C GLY A 91 10.24 0.60 4.85
N PHE A 92 10.59 0.26 6.09
CA PHE A 92 10.15 0.98 7.29
C PHE A 92 11.32 1.32 8.20
N ASP A 93 11.26 2.49 8.84
CA ASP A 93 12.08 2.77 10.02
C ASP A 93 11.38 2.16 11.25
N PRO A 94 11.99 1.17 11.93
CA PRO A 94 11.39 0.53 13.10
C PRO A 94 10.98 1.51 14.22
N LYS A 95 11.62 2.69 14.30
CA LYS A 95 11.32 3.69 15.33
C LYS A 95 9.95 4.33 15.14
N THR A 96 9.46 4.44 13.90
CA THR A 96 8.21 5.14 13.60
C THR A 96 6.98 4.25 13.85
N LEU A 97 7.18 2.95 14.02
CA LEU A 97 6.11 1.96 14.13
C LEU A 97 5.51 1.83 15.53
N ILE A 98 6.24 2.25 16.56
CA ILE A 98 5.80 2.08 17.95
C ILE A 98 4.52 2.88 18.19
N ALA A 99 3.50 2.22 18.75
CA ALA A 99 2.19 2.80 19.08
C ALA A 99 1.38 3.30 17.86
N GLN A 100 1.74 2.89 16.64
CA GLN A 100 0.95 3.21 15.46
C GLN A 100 -0.34 2.38 15.43
N ARG A 101 -1.43 3.05 15.04
CA ARG A 101 -2.70 2.38 14.74
C ARG A 101 -2.62 1.73 13.37
N VAL A 102 -3.12 0.52 13.28
CA VAL A 102 -3.15 -0.25 12.04
C VAL A 102 -4.53 -0.85 11.84
N VAL A 103 -4.85 -1.17 10.60
CA VAL A 103 -6.01 -2.01 10.25
C VAL A 103 -5.47 -3.30 9.67
N VAL A 104 -5.87 -4.42 10.25
CA VAL A 104 -5.55 -5.75 9.75
C VAL A 104 -6.67 -6.17 8.82
N HIS A 105 -6.33 -6.37 7.55
CA HIS A 105 -7.25 -6.82 6.51
C HIS A 105 -7.26 -8.34 6.45
N GLY A 106 -8.35 -8.96 6.90
CA GLY A 106 -8.62 -10.39 6.76
C GLY A 106 -9.99 -10.62 6.12
N MET A 107 -10.72 -11.66 6.57
CA MET A 107 -12.14 -11.82 6.21
C MET A 107 -12.99 -10.63 6.67
N LYS A 108 -12.55 -9.95 7.73
CA LYS A 108 -13.09 -8.70 8.25
C LYS A 108 -11.93 -7.79 8.59
N ASP A 109 -12.15 -6.48 8.48
CA ASP A 109 -11.18 -5.49 8.90
C ASP A 109 -11.18 -5.38 10.43
N ILE A 110 -9.99 -5.45 11.04
CA ILE A 110 -9.80 -5.42 12.49
C ILE A 110 -8.83 -4.31 12.84
N GLY A 111 -9.23 -3.40 13.75
CA GLY A 111 -8.33 -2.38 14.26
C GLY A 111 -7.28 -2.98 15.19
N GLY A 112 -6.03 -2.51 15.09
CA GLY A 112 -4.92 -2.92 15.93
C GLY A 112 -4.00 -1.77 16.29
N VAL A 113 -3.06 -2.06 17.18
CA VAL A 113 -1.97 -1.15 17.54
C VAL A 113 -0.66 -1.92 17.57
N ILE A 114 0.39 -1.34 17.00
CA ILE A 114 1.72 -1.94 17.04
C ILE A 114 2.32 -1.71 18.44
N GLY A 115 2.54 -2.81 19.15
CA GLY A 115 3.15 -2.83 20.48
C GLY A 115 4.62 -3.26 20.46
N THR A 116 5.35 -2.85 21.49
CA THR A 116 6.68 -3.38 21.80
C THR A 116 6.72 -3.84 23.26
N LYS A 117 7.76 -4.59 23.65
CA LYS A 117 7.97 -4.92 25.06
C LYS A 117 8.09 -3.62 25.89
N PRO A 118 7.36 -3.48 27.01
CA PRO A 118 7.42 -2.29 27.85
C PRO A 118 8.84 -1.98 28.33
N VAL A 119 9.21 -0.69 28.34
CA VAL A 119 10.57 -0.23 28.68
C VAL A 119 11.03 -0.65 30.08
N HIS A 120 10.11 -0.79 31.03
CA HIS A 120 10.38 -1.21 32.41
C HIS A 120 10.74 -2.70 32.53
N ILE A 121 10.45 -3.50 31.51
CA ILE A 121 10.73 -4.95 31.46
C ILE A 121 11.97 -5.23 30.58
N LEU A 122 12.39 -4.27 29.75
CA LEU A 122 13.60 -4.40 28.93
C LEU A 122 14.86 -4.44 29.81
N SER A 123 15.76 -5.38 29.51
CA SER A 123 17.12 -5.38 30.03
C SER A 123 17.90 -4.14 29.59
N GLU A 124 18.96 -3.77 30.32
CA GLU A 124 19.81 -2.61 29.95
C GLU A 124 20.43 -2.76 28.55
N GLU A 125 20.75 -3.99 28.13
CA GLU A 125 21.23 -4.26 26.78
C GLU A 125 20.16 -4.06 25.71
N GLU A 126 18.93 -4.50 25.96
CA GLU A 126 17.81 -4.32 25.01
C GLU A 126 17.44 -2.84 24.87
N ARG A 127 17.56 -2.04 25.93
CA ARG A 127 17.33 -0.59 25.90
C ARG A 127 18.31 0.15 24.99
N LYS A 128 19.56 -0.31 24.91
CA LYS A 128 20.60 0.28 24.05
C LYS A 128 20.48 -0.17 22.58
N LYS A 129 19.76 -1.24 22.29
CA LYS A 129 19.58 -1.78 20.94
C LYS A 129 18.41 -1.07 20.26
N LEU A 130 18.62 -0.68 19.00
CA LEU A 130 17.53 -0.17 18.17
C LEU A 130 16.46 -1.26 17.95
N PRO A 131 15.16 -0.91 17.95
CA PRO A 131 14.11 -1.84 17.56
C PRO A 131 14.43 -2.37 16.16
N LYS A 132 14.35 -3.68 15.97
CA LYS A 132 14.53 -4.31 14.65
C LYS A 132 13.20 -4.87 14.19
N ILE A 133 12.82 -4.54 12.96
CA ILE A 133 11.77 -5.29 12.28
C ILE A 133 12.43 -6.58 11.81
N LYS A 134 12.13 -7.69 12.47
CA LYS A 134 12.57 -9.02 12.05
C LYS A 134 11.34 -9.78 11.59
N ALA A 135 11.36 -10.27 10.37
CA ALA A 135 10.35 -11.22 9.92
C ALA A 135 10.37 -12.41 10.88
N TRP A 136 9.23 -12.72 11.49
CA TRP A 136 9.09 -13.92 12.29
C TRP A 136 9.11 -15.12 11.34
N MET A 137 10.19 -15.90 11.39
CA MET A 137 10.32 -17.20 10.73
C MET A 137 10.25 -18.26 11.84
N PRO A 138 9.35 -19.26 11.73
CA PRO A 138 9.22 -20.33 12.72
C PRO A 138 10.49 -21.17 12.85
#